data_AF-A0AAW6KGE2-F1
#
_entry.id   AF-A0AAW6KGE2-F1
#
_cell.length_a   1.000
_cell.length_b   1.000
_cell.length_c   1.000
_cell.angle_alpha   90.00
_cell.angle_beta   90.00
_cell.angle_gamma   90.00
#
_symmetry.space_group_name_H-M   'P 1'
#
loop_
_entity.id
_entity.type
_entity.pdbx_description
1 polymer ?
#
loop_
_entity_poly.entity_id
_entity_poly.type
_entity_poly.pdbx_seq_one_letter_code
_entity_poly.pdbx_strand_id
1 'polypeptide(L)'
;MIQAQILYSKLQSIGREIGDNLQRISRSPLLSQDRAFATAIFTNELKIAVQHQYEPELLFALKESVENLFDYFSFDIADGDVLLVADPYSGGTKGQSLTMAAPLFLEGELVLFPAVRAQMIDLAGEYPGGFHPDAFEVWQENIRITPVKLYKQGVLQTDILRFLLSNSRVPASFKADLEAMYTCLHGAKQQLKTFLGSYGQKTVTESIDSMFEYSRKRVEHHVSYLPETEMSAVQEFEVSEGSKSTIHVQISKKDDAVEIDLSRSSVQSVKPVNSPAALTKAFAVWPFLARIADEIPINEGTLQPFQTKTRLGTILDPEFPAATALAPSITGHFIAEAVYKAIQNGQSTNEEFPPIYGTGPQAVFYPELGAEAETKSIVLAPGYPSASKGFGPPALFGQRMLVSAEELELYHGFKMVSREWTDNGEEMKVSLLNQEDDIYFNLLLPFSERGEYGSLSRTGDREEIFYESTVNQHVKKGELLVFTYSQKEEQL
;
A
#
# COMPACT_ATOMS: atom_id res chain seq x y z
N MET A 1 31.30 14.56 -1.64
CA MET A 1 30.56 13.49 -2.36
C MET A 1 30.85 12.10 -1.81
N ILE A 2 32.09 11.58 -1.82
CA ILE A 2 32.37 10.19 -1.34
C ILE A 2 31.91 9.94 0.11
N GLN A 3 32.25 10.84 1.05
CA GLN A 3 31.84 10.67 2.45
C GLN A 3 30.32 10.68 2.62
N ALA A 4 29.62 11.62 1.96
CA ALA A 4 28.17 11.71 2.02
C ALA A 4 27.49 10.43 1.51
N GLN A 5 28.00 9.87 0.40
CA GLN A 5 27.49 8.62 -0.16
C GLN A 5 27.74 7.42 0.78
N ILE A 6 28.92 7.32 1.40
CA ILE A 6 29.24 6.27 2.38
C ILE A 6 28.30 6.34 3.59
N LEU A 7 28.10 7.54 4.15
CA LEU A 7 27.23 7.73 5.31
C LEU A 7 25.77 7.47 4.97
N TYR A 8 25.31 7.92 3.81
CA TYR A 8 23.96 7.65 3.35
C TYR A 8 23.74 6.16 3.07
N SER A 9 24.67 5.44 2.44
CA SER A 9 24.54 3.99 2.26
C SER A 9 24.48 3.24 3.60
N LYS A 10 25.19 3.69 4.63
CA LYS A 10 25.03 3.16 5.99
C LYS A 10 23.63 3.42 6.54
N LEU A 11 23.10 4.63 6.37
CA LEU A 11 21.73 4.96 6.78
C LEU A 11 20.69 4.12 6.04
N GLN A 12 20.86 3.93 4.73
CA GLN A 12 20.00 3.05 3.92
C GLN A 12 20.05 1.61 4.42
N SER A 13 21.24 1.13 4.82
CA SER A 13 21.40 -0.20 5.41
C SER A 13 20.62 -0.34 6.71
N ILE A 14 20.68 0.66 7.60
CA ILE A 14 19.89 0.66 8.84
C ILE A 14 18.38 0.61 8.51
N GLY A 15 17.93 1.44 7.56
CA GLY A 15 16.53 1.43 7.13
C GLY A 15 16.09 0.08 6.55
N ARG A 16 16.93 -0.55 5.72
CA ARG A 16 16.63 -1.85 5.10
C ARG A 16 16.55 -2.96 6.15
N GLU A 17 17.42 -2.92 7.15
CA GLU A 17 17.45 -3.91 8.22
C GLU A 17 16.15 -3.93 9.04
N ILE A 18 15.45 -2.78 9.17
CA ILE A 18 14.12 -2.73 9.80
C ILE A 18 13.16 -3.68 9.07
N GLY A 19 13.13 -3.59 7.74
CA GLY A 19 12.25 -4.41 6.90
C GLY A 19 12.66 -5.88 6.88
N ASP A 20 13.96 -6.15 6.70
CA ASP A 20 14.48 -7.53 6.69
C ASP A 20 14.22 -8.25 8.02
N ASN A 21 14.38 -7.55 9.14
CA ASN A 21 14.09 -8.10 10.46
C ASN A 21 12.58 -8.28 10.67
N LEU A 22 11.76 -7.30 10.26
CA LEU A 22 10.30 -7.40 10.38
C LEU A 22 9.76 -8.60 9.61
N GLN A 23 10.22 -8.80 8.39
CA GLN A 23 9.85 -9.95 7.56
C GLN A 23 10.19 -11.28 8.24
N ARG A 24 11.35 -11.37 8.90
CA ARG A 24 11.81 -12.62 9.54
C ARG A 24 11.13 -12.95 10.87
N ILE A 25 10.70 -11.94 11.63
CA ILE A 25 10.15 -12.15 12.98
C ILE A 25 8.63 -12.03 13.05
N SER A 26 7.98 -11.42 12.06
CA SER A 26 6.52 -11.39 11.99
C SER A 26 5.96 -12.80 11.78
N ARG A 27 4.78 -13.02 12.36
CA ARG A 27 4.00 -14.26 12.22
C ARG A 27 2.86 -14.14 11.23
N SER A 28 2.65 -12.93 10.69
CA SER A 28 1.61 -12.62 9.73
C SER A 28 2.13 -12.84 8.31
N PRO A 29 1.47 -13.68 7.49
CA PRO A 29 1.84 -13.88 6.09
C PRO A 29 1.91 -12.56 5.30
N LEU A 30 1.04 -11.58 5.63
CA LEU A 30 1.06 -10.25 5.02
C LEU A 30 2.41 -9.54 5.16
N LEU A 31 3.10 -9.74 6.29
CA LEU A 31 4.40 -9.10 6.54
C LEU A 31 5.56 -10.02 6.20
N SER A 32 5.49 -11.31 6.56
CA SER A 32 6.58 -12.25 6.35
C SER A 32 6.75 -12.68 4.88
N GLN A 33 5.66 -12.72 4.10
CA GLN A 33 5.67 -13.19 2.71
C GLN A 33 5.28 -12.08 1.74
N ASP A 34 4.09 -11.48 1.89
CA ASP A 34 3.60 -10.50 0.91
C ASP A 34 4.41 -9.20 0.94
N ARG A 35 5.08 -8.92 2.06
CA ARG A 35 5.81 -7.68 2.32
C ARG A 35 4.92 -6.45 2.21
N ALA A 36 3.68 -6.54 2.72
CA ALA A 36 2.70 -5.47 2.80
C ALA A 36 3.06 -4.43 3.89
N PHE A 37 4.25 -3.86 3.80
CA PHE A 37 4.77 -2.85 4.71
C PHE A 37 5.79 -1.92 4.04
N ALA A 38 6.03 -0.77 4.69
CA ALA A 38 7.11 0.14 4.38
C ALA A 38 7.80 0.57 5.67
N THR A 39 9.10 0.82 5.56
CA THR A 39 9.94 1.30 6.66
C THR A 39 10.61 2.59 6.23
N ALA A 40 10.78 3.52 7.16
CA ALA A 40 11.51 4.74 6.88
C ALA A 40 12.29 5.22 8.08
N ILE A 41 13.29 6.04 7.80
CA ILE A 41 13.97 6.88 8.78
C ILE A 41 13.64 8.32 8.43
N PHE A 42 13.20 9.08 9.42
CA PHE A 42 12.81 10.47 9.29
C PHE A 42 13.87 11.40 9.89
N THR A 43 13.97 12.61 9.35
CA THR A 43 14.71 13.71 10.00
C THR A 43 13.89 14.33 11.12
N ASN A 44 14.51 15.19 11.91
CA ASN A 44 13.86 16.02 12.92
C ASN A 44 12.82 16.99 12.33
N GLU A 45 12.88 17.30 11.03
CA GLU A 45 11.84 18.08 10.32
C GLU A 45 10.76 17.20 9.66
N LEU A 46 10.66 15.92 10.05
CA LEU A 46 9.68 14.96 9.50
C LEU A 46 9.84 14.69 8.01
N LYS A 47 11.02 14.97 7.44
CA LYS A 47 11.36 14.59 6.07
C LYS A 47 11.77 13.12 6.02
N ILE A 48 11.40 12.41 4.95
CA ILE A 48 11.87 11.04 4.74
C ILE A 48 13.37 11.10 4.38
N ALA A 49 14.24 10.67 5.30
CA ALA A 49 15.67 10.52 5.02
C ALA A 49 15.93 9.32 4.11
N VAL A 50 15.25 8.20 4.38
CA VAL A 50 15.22 7.02 3.52
C VAL A 50 13.91 6.26 3.76
N GLN A 51 13.32 5.73 2.70
CA GLN A 51 12.19 4.79 2.76
C GLN A 51 12.51 3.53 1.96
N HIS A 52 12.11 2.38 2.50
CA HIS A 52 12.04 1.11 1.80
C HIS A 52 10.59 0.65 1.81
N GLN A 53 10.06 0.34 0.63
CA GLN A 53 8.68 -0.09 0.42
C GLN A 53 8.65 -1.18 -0.64
N TYR A 54 7.58 -1.95 -0.66
CA TYR A 54 7.36 -2.99 -1.67
C TYR A 54 6.13 -2.72 -2.54
N GLU A 55 5.41 -1.62 -2.27
CA GLU A 55 4.18 -1.25 -2.96
C GLU A 55 4.07 0.26 -3.17
N PRO A 56 3.42 0.70 -4.27
CA PRO A 56 3.22 2.13 -4.53
C PRO A 56 2.38 2.82 -3.47
N GLU A 57 1.34 2.17 -2.91
CA GLU A 57 0.37 2.83 -2.00
C GLU A 57 1.04 3.45 -0.76
N LEU A 58 2.22 2.95 -0.39
CA LEU A 58 2.95 3.38 0.81
C LEU A 58 3.83 4.61 0.57
N LEU A 59 3.97 5.07 -0.68
CA LEU A 59 4.93 6.12 -1.09
C LEU A 59 4.81 7.38 -0.24
N PHE A 60 3.60 7.92 -0.08
CA PHE A 60 3.33 9.11 0.74
C PHE A 60 2.68 8.79 2.08
N ALA A 61 1.98 7.66 2.20
CA ALA A 61 1.17 7.34 3.37
C ALA A 61 1.97 7.26 4.67
N LEU A 62 3.20 6.73 4.62
CA LEU A 62 4.04 6.65 5.81
C LEU A 62 4.42 8.05 6.32
N LYS A 63 4.75 8.98 5.42
CA LYS A 63 5.06 10.38 5.76
C LYS A 63 3.85 11.09 6.34
N GLU A 64 2.72 11.07 5.65
CA GLU A 64 1.52 11.80 6.10
C GLU A 64 1.00 11.25 7.44
N SER A 65 1.06 9.94 7.66
CA SER A 65 0.74 9.33 8.96
C SER A 65 1.69 9.81 10.06
N VAL A 66 3.01 9.91 9.78
CA VAL A 66 4.00 10.43 10.74
C VAL A 66 3.79 11.91 11.03
N GLU A 67 3.54 12.73 10.01
CA GLU A 67 3.21 14.16 10.18
C GLU A 67 1.96 14.32 11.06
N ASN A 68 0.92 13.54 10.83
CA ASN A 68 -0.28 13.54 11.67
C ASN A 68 0.01 13.13 13.13
N LEU A 69 0.81 12.08 13.34
CA LEU A 69 1.23 11.66 14.68
C LEU A 69 1.97 12.78 15.42
N PHE A 70 2.91 13.44 14.76
CA PHE A 70 3.70 14.51 15.37
C PHE A 70 2.92 15.79 15.58
N ASP A 71 1.98 16.13 14.70
CA ASP A 71 1.07 17.25 14.89
C ASP A 71 0.16 17.02 16.11
N TYR A 72 -0.46 15.85 16.19
CA TYR A 72 -1.35 15.47 17.29
C TYR A 72 -0.65 15.53 18.66
N PHE A 73 0.60 15.06 18.72
CA PHE A 73 1.39 15.04 19.95
C PHE A 73 2.41 16.19 20.06
N SER A 74 2.27 17.27 19.29
CA SER A 74 3.25 18.37 19.20
C SER A 74 3.74 18.93 20.55
N PHE A 75 2.93 18.85 21.61
CA PHE A 75 3.27 19.28 22.98
C PHE A 75 3.38 18.14 24.00
N ASP A 76 3.29 16.88 23.56
CA ASP A 76 3.39 15.67 24.37
C ASP A 76 4.14 14.58 23.57
N ILE A 77 5.40 14.83 23.20
CA ILE A 77 6.34 13.80 22.71
C ILE A 77 7.59 13.85 23.58
N ALA A 78 8.04 12.68 24.03
CA ALA A 78 9.27 12.53 24.80
C ALA A 78 10.07 11.31 24.34
N ASP A 79 11.33 11.21 24.78
CA ASP A 79 12.11 9.99 24.55
C ASP A 79 11.45 8.78 25.20
N GLY A 80 11.54 7.65 24.51
CA GLY A 80 10.87 6.41 24.89
C GLY A 80 9.40 6.33 24.51
N ASP A 81 8.80 7.38 23.93
CA ASP A 81 7.47 7.27 23.35
C ASP A 81 7.49 6.41 22.07
N VAL A 82 6.41 5.67 21.84
CA VAL A 82 6.14 4.96 20.59
C VAL A 82 4.70 5.25 20.18
N LEU A 83 4.56 5.87 19.03
CA LEU A 83 3.30 6.43 18.52
C LEU A 83 2.66 5.46 17.55
N LEU A 84 1.32 5.40 17.54
CA LEU A 84 0.51 4.55 16.67
C LEU A 84 -0.66 5.30 16.05
N VAL A 85 -0.95 5.03 14.78
CA VAL A 85 -2.19 5.47 14.10
C VAL A 85 -2.60 4.42 13.07
N ALA A 86 -3.90 4.16 12.95
CA ALA A 86 -4.49 3.36 11.88
C ALA A 86 -5.83 3.98 11.50
N ASP A 87 -5.78 4.95 10.60
CA ASP A 87 -6.95 5.70 10.16
C ASP A 87 -6.70 6.27 8.75
N PRO A 88 -7.56 5.98 7.75
CA PRO A 88 -7.42 6.54 6.40
C PRO A 88 -7.41 8.07 6.39
N TYR A 89 -8.13 8.68 7.32
CA TYR A 89 -8.29 10.13 7.43
C TYR A 89 -7.19 10.83 8.23
N SER A 90 -6.21 10.08 8.74
CA SER A 90 -5.05 10.59 9.49
C SER A 90 -3.74 10.27 8.77
N GLY A 91 -3.70 10.52 7.46
CA GLY A 91 -2.54 10.23 6.59
C GLY A 91 -2.45 8.78 6.11
N GLY A 92 -3.57 8.04 6.10
CA GLY A 92 -3.62 6.63 5.72
C GLY A 92 -4.09 6.37 4.28
N THR A 93 -4.13 5.09 3.90
CA THR A 93 -4.57 4.58 2.59
C THR A 93 -5.89 3.82 2.65
N LYS A 94 -6.02 2.98 3.68
CA LYS A 94 -7.18 2.15 4.04
C LYS A 94 -7.13 1.84 5.53
N GLY A 95 -8.25 1.40 6.10
CA GLY A 95 -8.38 1.19 7.55
C GLY A 95 -7.50 0.07 8.11
N GLN A 96 -7.11 -0.89 7.27
CA GLN A 96 -6.31 -2.06 7.66
C GLN A 96 -4.82 -1.76 7.89
N SER A 97 -4.36 -0.54 7.59
CA SER A 97 -2.94 -0.22 7.59
C SER A 97 -2.56 0.63 8.81
N LEU A 98 -1.66 0.10 9.63
CA LEU A 98 -1.22 0.69 10.90
C LEU A 98 0.20 1.25 10.76
N THR A 99 0.41 2.47 11.26
CA THR A 99 1.71 3.14 11.29
C THR A 99 2.22 3.25 12.72
N MET A 100 3.49 2.90 12.94
CA MET A 100 4.21 3.03 14.19
C MET A 100 5.45 3.89 14.00
N ALA A 101 5.63 4.90 14.86
CA ALA A 101 6.82 5.74 14.87
C ALA A 101 7.49 5.71 16.25
N ALA A 102 8.82 5.66 16.28
CA ALA A 102 9.60 5.63 17.51
C ALA A 102 10.59 6.81 17.55
N PRO A 103 10.15 8.02 17.97
CA PRO A 103 11.01 9.21 18.06
C PRO A 103 12.31 8.92 18.82
N LEU A 104 13.44 9.40 18.31
CA LEU A 104 14.75 9.29 18.97
C LEU A 104 15.21 10.68 19.40
N PHE A 105 15.50 10.82 20.69
CA PHE A 105 16.06 12.04 21.23
C PHE A 105 17.51 11.84 21.65
N LEU A 106 18.35 12.83 21.37
CA LEU A 106 19.71 12.93 21.89
C LEU A 106 19.85 14.30 22.54
N GLU A 107 20.31 14.33 23.80
CA GLU A 107 20.49 15.58 24.56
C GLU A 107 19.23 16.46 24.65
N GLY A 108 18.04 15.85 24.58
CA GLY A 108 16.75 16.55 24.66
C GLY A 108 16.20 17.00 23.30
N GLU A 109 16.95 16.82 22.20
CA GLU A 109 16.54 17.21 20.85
C GLU A 109 16.12 16.00 20.02
N LEU A 110 15.05 16.16 19.23
CA LEU A 110 14.65 15.16 18.24
C LEU A 110 15.72 15.08 17.15
N VAL A 111 16.13 13.86 16.81
CA VAL A 111 17.12 13.61 15.76
C VAL A 111 16.51 12.72 14.65
N LEU A 112 17.29 11.79 14.09
CA LEU A 112 16.78 10.79 13.17
C LEU A 112 15.96 9.73 13.91
N PHE A 113 14.78 9.37 13.39
CA PHE A 113 13.95 8.35 14.04
C PHE A 113 13.31 7.38 13.03
N PRO A 114 13.15 6.09 13.39
CA PRO A 114 12.55 5.11 12.50
C PRO A 114 11.01 5.08 12.64
N ALA A 115 10.34 4.73 11.56
CA ALA A 115 8.92 4.42 11.53
C ALA A 115 8.64 3.25 10.57
N VAL A 116 7.51 2.58 10.78
CA VAL A 116 7.03 1.48 9.94
C VAL A 116 5.52 1.60 9.75
N ARG A 117 5.04 1.34 8.54
CA ARG A 117 3.62 1.16 8.23
C ARG A 117 3.43 -0.25 7.71
N ALA A 118 2.44 -0.96 8.22
CA ALA A 118 2.20 -2.36 7.91
C ALA A 118 0.70 -2.64 7.77
N GLN A 119 0.32 -3.53 6.86
CA GLN A 119 -1.04 -4.04 6.75
C GLN A 119 -1.27 -5.11 7.82
N MET A 120 -2.29 -4.90 8.66
CA MET A 120 -2.66 -5.83 9.72
C MET A 120 -3.62 -6.90 9.19
N ILE A 121 -3.60 -8.11 9.73
CA ILE A 121 -4.55 -9.16 9.31
C ILE A 121 -5.99 -8.71 9.60
N ASP A 122 -6.24 -8.17 10.79
CA ASP A 122 -7.58 -7.82 11.23
C ASP A 122 -7.55 -6.61 12.18
N LEU A 123 -8.32 -5.58 11.82
CA LEU A 123 -8.64 -4.43 12.66
C LEU A 123 -10.16 -4.26 12.74
N ALA A 124 -10.89 -5.32 13.12
CA ALA A 124 -12.36 -5.35 13.16
C ALA A 124 -13.03 -5.11 11.79
N GLY A 125 -14.13 -4.35 11.76
CA GLY A 125 -15.04 -4.23 10.60
C GLY A 125 -16.11 -5.31 10.58
N GLU A 126 -16.98 -5.28 9.57
CA GLU A 126 -18.05 -6.26 9.39
C GLU A 126 -17.49 -7.63 8.98
N TYR A 127 -16.52 -7.62 8.06
CA TYR A 127 -15.87 -8.83 7.54
C TYR A 127 -14.39 -8.92 7.97
N PRO A 128 -13.85 -10.14 8.18
CA PRO A 128 -12.43 -10.36 8.40
C PRO A 128 -11.57 -9.81 7.26
N GLY A 129 -10.38 -9.31 7.59
CA GLY A 129 -9.45 -8.77 6.60
C GLY A 129 -9.76 -7.34 6.14
N GLY A 130 -10.80 -6.68 6.67
CA GLY A 130 -11.07 -5.27 6.42
C GLY A 130 -11.53 -4.93 4.99
N PHE A 131 -11.85 -5.94 4.19
CA PHE A 131 -12.34 -5.80 2.82
C PHE A 131 -13.85 -6.05 2.79
N HIS A 132 -14.62 -4.98 2.57
CA HIS A 132 -16.07 -5.05 2.48
C HIS A 132 -16.58 -4.26 1.26
N PRO A 133 -16.75 -4.91 0.10
CA PRO A 133 -17.30 -4.32 -1.12
C PRO A 133 -18.62 -3.53 -1.03
N ASP A 134 -19.45 -3.79 -0.01
CA ASP A 134 -20.71 -3.06 0.21
C ASP A 134 -20.63 -2.01 1.33
N ALA A 135 -19.44 -1.77 1.91
CA ALA A 135 -19.27 -0.72 2.90
C ALA A 135 -19.52 0.66 2.29
N PHE A 136 -20.31 1.48 2.97
CA PHE A 136 -20.54 2.88 2.62
C PHE A 136 -19.92 3.84 3.64
N GLU A 137 -19.64 3.35 4.85
CA GLU A 137 -18.91 4.08 5.88
C GLU A 137 -17.70 3.30 6.41
N VAL A 138 -16.63 4.02 6.76
CA VAL A 138 -15.33 3.46 7.17
C VAL A 138 -15.40 2.49 8.36
N TRP A 139 -16.39 2.62 9.24
CA TRP A 139 -16.55 1.72 10.40
C TRP A 139 -17.01 0.31 10.03
N GLN A 140 -17.68 0.15 8.89
CA GLN A 140 -18.00 -1.18 8.37
C GLN A 140 -16.74 -1.91 7.86
N GLU A 141 -15.66 -1.16 7.61
CA GLU A 141 -14.41 -1.69 7.13
C GLU A 141 -13.47 -2.08 8.27
N ASN A 142 -13.21 -1.15 9.21
CA ASN A 142 -12.24 -1.34 10.28
C ASN A 142 -12.55 -0.44 11.49
N ILE A 143 -11.99 -0.77 12.65
CA ILE A 143 -11.86 0.18 13.76
C ILE A 143 -10.88 1.29 13.38
N ARG A 144 -11.24 2.53 13.67
CA ARG A 144 -10.33 3.67 13.53
C ARG A 144 -9.49 3.82 14.79
N ILE A 145 -8.18 3.73 14.63
CA ILE A 145 -7.22 3.98 15.70
C ILE A 145 -6.65 5.39 15.47
N THR A 146 -7.13 6.35 16.24
CA THR A 146 -6.56 7.71 16.26
C THR A 146 -5.11 7.66 16.76
N PRO A 147 -4.32 8.74 16.60
CA PRO A 147 -3.01 8.85 17.24
C PRO A 147 -3.05 8.47 18.72
N VAL A 148 -2.30 7.44 19.10
CA VAL A 148 -2.13 6.96 20.48
C VAL A 148 -0.68 6.64 20.77
N LYS A 149 -0.31 6.57 22.06
CA LYS A 149 1.01 6.09 22.50
C LYS A 149 0.91 4.63 22.92
N LEU A 150 1.60 3.72 22.22
CA LEU A 150 1.75 2.34 22.67
C LEU A 150 2.73 2.27 23.85
N TYR A 151 3.82 3.03 23.78
CA TYR A 151 4.73 3.23 24.90
C TYR A 151 4.76 4.71 25.24
N LYS A 152 4.69 5.02 26.54
CA LYS A 152 4.89 6.38 27.07
C LYS A 152 6.16 6.37 27.90
N GLN A 153 7.18 7.10 27.46
CA GLN A 153 8.49 7.20 28.11
C GLN A 153 9.09 5.82 28.47
N GLY A 154 8.99 4.87 27.54
CA GLY A 154 9.51 3.50 27.70
C GLY A 154 8.58 2.54 28.45
N VAL A 155 7.42 3.00 28.94
CA VAL A 155 6.44 2.16 29.63
C VAL A 155 5.30 1.78 28.70
N LEU A 156 5.08 0.49 28.50
CA LEU A 156 3.96 -0.05 27.71
C LEU A 156 2.62 0.39 28.33
N GLN A 157 1.78 1.02 27.51
CA GLN A 157 0.41 1.40 27.89
C GLN A 157 -0.51 0.19 27.75
N THR A 158 -0.65 -0.56 28.84
CA THR A 158 -1.36 -1.86 28.84
C THR A 158 -2.86 -1.75 28.54
N ASP A 159 -3.47 -0.61 28.87
CA ASP A 159 -4.84 -0.26 28.54
C ASP A 159 -5.03 -0.05 27.03
N ILE A 160 -4.13 0.70 26.40
CA ILE A 160 -4.11 0.87 24.93
C ILE A 160 -3.89 -0.49 24.25
N LEU A 161 -2.90 -1.27 24.69
CA LEU A 161 -2.68 -2.60 24.12
C LEU A 161 -3.92 -3.49 24.26
N ARG A 162 -4.56 -3.53 25.44
CA ARG A 162 -5.78 -4.32 25.64
C ARG A 162 -6.93 -3.84 24.78
N PHE A 163 -7.11 -2.53 24.62
CA PHE A 163 -8.12 -1.95 23.73
C PHE A 163 -7.92 -2.42 22.28
N LEU A 164 -6.69 -2.33 21.76
CA LEU A 164 -6.36 -2.79 20.41
C LEU A 164 -6.65 -4.28 20.22
N LEU A 165 -6.16 -5.12 21.13
CA LEU A 165 -6.32 -6.57 21.02
C LEU A 165 -7.77 -7.03 21.20
N SER A 166 -8.57 -6.32 22.01
CA SER A 166 -9.99 -6.67 22.22
C SER A 166 -10.87 -6.40 21.00
N ASN A 167 -10.38 -5.64 20.03
CA ASN A 167 -11.06 -5.31 18.79
C ASN A 167 -10.45 -6.05 17.58
N SER A 168 -9.79 -7.18 17.80
CA SER A 168 -9.24 -8.01 16.71
C SER A 168 -9.75 -9.44 16.82
N ARG A 169 -10.06 -10.04 15.68
CA ARG A 169 -10.39 -11.47 15.55
C ARG A 169 -9.17 -12.38 15.71
N VAL A 170 -7.95 -11.83 15.66
CA VAL A 170 -6.69 -12.56 15.81
C VAL A 170 -5.74 -11.88 16.81
N PRO A 171 -6.14 -11.74 18.09
CA PRO A 171 -5.42 -10.95 19.08
C PRO A 171 -3.98 -11.43 19.31
N ALA A 172 -3.73 -12.75 19.25
CA ALA A 172 -2.38 -13.30 19.39
C ALA A 172 -1.46 -12.89 18.23
N SER A 173 -1.97 -12.93 17.00
CA SER A 173 -1.22 -12.49 15.80
C SER A 173 -1.00 -10.98 15.81
N PHE A 174 -2.04 -10.20 16.13
CA PHE A 174 -1.94 -8.75 16.17
C PHE A 174 -0.94 -8.29 17.22
N LYS A 175 -0.94 -8.91 18.41
CA LYS A 175 0.08 -8.65 19.44
C LYS A 175 1.49 -8.95 18.94
N ALA A 176 1.67 -10.08 18.26
CA ALA A 176 2.97 -10.46 17.71
C ALA A 176 3.47 -9.47 16.65
N ASP A 177 2.59 -8.95 15.79
CA ASP A 177 2.95 -7.93 14.80
C ASP A 177 3.34 -6.60 15.46
N LEU A 178 2.58 -6.15 16.49
CA LEU A 178 2.93 -4.95 17.26
C LEU A 178 4.29 -5.10 17.97
N GLU A 179 4.56 -6.26 18.56
CA GLU A 179 5.85 -6.57 19.21
C GLU A 179 7.00 -6.63 18.20
N ALA A 180 6.76 -7.21 17.01
CA ALA A 180 7.73 -7.27 15.92
C ALA A 180 8.08 -5.86 15.42
N MET A 181 7.07 -5.04 15.11
CA MET A 181 7.25 -3.65 14.69
C MET A 181 8.03 -2.86 15.75
N TYR A 182 7.63 -2.93 17.02
CA TYR A 182 8.34 -2.28 18.12
C TYR A 182 9.81 -2.72 18.22
N THR A 183 10.06 -4.03 18.13
CA THR A 183 11.41 -4.60 18.24
C THR A 183 12.32 -4.08 17.12
N CYS A 184 11.83 -4.06 15.87
CA CYS A 184 12.58 -3.53 14.73
C CYS A 184 12.88 -2.04 14.88
N LEU A 185 11.89 -1.23 15.27
CA LEU A 185 12.09 0.20 15.50
C LEU A 185 13.06 0.47 16.66
N HIS A 186 12.95 -0.30 17.75
CA HIS A 186 13.86 -0.16 18.89
C HIS A 186 15.31 -0.51 18.50
N GLY A 187 15.51 -1.59 17.75
CA GLY A 187 16.81 -1.96 17.20
C GLY A 187 17.41 -0.84 16.33
N ALA A 188 16.61 -0.29 15.42
CA ALA A 188 17.03 0.83 14.58
C ALA A 188 17.36 2.09 15.38
N LYS A 189 16.62 2.42 16.44
CA LYS A 189 16.97 3.53 17.35
C LYS A 189 18.38 3.38 17.93
N GLN A 190 18.76 2.18 18.37
CA GLN A 190 20.10 1.93 18.93
C GLN A 190 21.20 2.05 17.86
N GLN A 191 20.93 1.55 16.65
CA GLN A 191 21.86 1.70 15.53
C GLN A 191 22.03 3.16 15.13
N LEU A 192 20.94 3.92 15.03
CA LEU A 192 20.96 5.35 14.73
C LEU A 192 21.72 6.14 15.80
N LYS A 193 21.51 5.84 17.08
CA LYS A 193 22.28 6.45 18.18
C LYS A 193 23.78 6.21 18.04
N THR A 194 24.17 4.96 17.74
CA THR A 194 25.58 4.59 17.52
C THR A 194 26.15 5.27 16.28
N PHE A 195 25.38 5.34 15.20
CA PHE A 195 25.73 5.99 13.94
C PHE A 195 25.97 7.48 14.13
N LEU A 196 25.04 8.19 14.79
CA LEU A 196 25.15 9.61 15.11
C LEU A 196 26.33 9.88 16.07
N GLY A 197 26.55 9.02 17.07
CA GLY A 197 27.69 9.15 17.99
C GLY A 197 29.05 8.94 17.32
N SER A 198 29.12 8.10 16.28
CA SER A 198 30.38 7.78 15.57
C SER A 198 30.77 8.85 14.55
N TYR A 199 29.78 9.48 13.89
CA TYR A 199 30.01 10.38 12.76
C TYR A 199 29.62 11.84 13.02
N GLY A 200 28.89 12.10 14.11
CA GLY A 200 28.36 13.42 14.45
C GLY A 200 27.08 13.75 13.68
N GLN A 201 26.09 14.30 14.39
CA GLN A 201 24.78 14.63 13.83
C GLN A 201 24.87 15.56 12.62
N LYS A 202 25.65 16.65 12.73
CA LYS A 202 25.83 17.64 11.65
C LYS A 202 26.29 16.98 10.34
N THR A 203 27.32 16.16 10.38
CA THR A 203 27.88 15.51 9.19
C THR A 203 26.90 14.50 8.58
N VAL A 204 26.12 13.81 9.42
CA VAL A 204 25.06 12.92 8.95
C VAL A 204 23.95 13.72 8.25
N THR A 205 23.47 14.81 8.85
CA THR A 205 22.44 15.69 8.25
C THR A 205 22.91 16.27 6.91
N GLU A 206 24.14 16.82 6.84
CA GLU A 206 24.72 17.33 5.58
C GLU A 206 24.80 16.24 4.49
N SER A 207 25.01 14.98 4.89
CA SER A 207 25.02 13.84 3.97
C SER A 207 23.62 13.49 3.46
N ILE A 208 22.61 13.57 4.32
CA ILE A 208 21.19 13.39 3.96
C ILE A 208 20.77 14.49 2.98
N ASP A 209 21.05 15.75 3.28
CA ASP A 209 20.72 16.89 2.40
C ASP A 209 21.39 16.77 1.02
N SER A 210 22.65 16.35 0.99
CA SER A 210 23.36 16.07 -0.26
C SER A 210 22.65 14.99 -1.10
N MET A 211 22.03 14.00 -0.44
CA MET A 211 21.31 12.93 -1.12
C MET A 211 19.88 13.30 -1.49
N PHE A 212 19.22 14.19 -0.75
CA PHE A 212 17.99 14.83 -1.21
C PHE A 212 18.25 15.56 -2.53
N GLU A 213 19.30 16.37 -2.58
CA GLU A 213 19.68 17.10 -3.79
C GLU A 213 19.99 16.18 -4.97
N TYR A 214 20.73 15.10 -4.74
CA TYR A 214 21.01 14.09 -5.76
C TYR A 214 19.73 13.46 -6.32
N SER A 215 18.84 13.02 -5.42
CA SER A 215 17.63 12.27 -5.80
C SER A 215 16.65 13.18 -6.53
N ARG A 216 16.52 14.42 -6.03
CA ARG A 216 15.78 15.49 -6.69
C ARG A 216 16.25 15.72 -8.12
N LYS A 217 17.55 15.96 -8.33
CA LYS A 217 18.13 16.14 -9.68
C LYS A 217 17.90 14.94 -10.60
N ARG A 218 17.90 13.72 -10.06
CA ARG A 218 17.60 12.51 -10.86
C ARG A 218 16.14 12.48 -11.30
N VAL A 219 15.20 12.83 -10.41
CA VAL A 219 13.78 12.97 -10.75
C VAL A 219 13.57 14.11 -11.73
N GLU A 220 14.10 15.31 -11.45
CA GLU A 220 14.03 16.50 -12.32
C GLU A 220 14.54 16.18 -13.73
N HIS A 221 15.67 15.47 -13.85
CA HIS A 221 16.18 15.00 -15.12
C HIS A 221 15.22 14.01 -15.81
N HIS A 222 14.65 13.05 -15.09
CA HIS A 222 13.73 12.08 -15.66
C HIS A 222 12.40 12.71 -16.12
N VAL A 223 11.84 13.64 -15.35
CA VAL A 223 10.63 14.37 -15.76
C VAL A 223 10.93 15.44 -16.81
N SER A 224 12.20 15.77 -17.07
CA SER A 224 12.57 16.71 -18.13
C SER A 224 12.21 16.21 -19.54
N TYR A 225 12.03 14.89 -19.70
CA TYR A 225 11.58 14.23 -20.92
C TYR A 225 10.09 14.44 -21.23
N LEU A 226 9.31 14.91 -20.26
CA LEU A 226 7.93 15.31 -20.51
C LEU A 226 7.89 16.58 -21.37
N PRO A 227 6.89 16.72 -22.26
CA PRO A 227 6.70 17.95 -23.01
C PRO A 227 6.36 19.12 -22.07
N GLU A 228 6.72 20.33 -22.48
CA GLU A 228 6.32 21.57 -21.80
C GLU A 228 4.82 21.90 -22.00
N THR A 229 4.15 21.20 -22.91
CA THR A 229 2.72 21.35 -23.14
C THR A 229 1.92 20.64 -22.07
N GLU A 230 0.78 21.21 -21.71
CA GLU A 230 -0.18 20.56 -20.84
C GLU A 230 -0.64 19.22 -21.41
N MET A 231 -0.66 18.22 -20.54
CA MET A 231 -1.11 16.86 -20.82
C MET A 231 -2.39 16.60 -20.07
N SER A 232 -3.35 15.88 -20.67
CA SER A 232 -4.59 15.56 -19.98
C SER A 232 -5.16 14.22 -20.43
N ALA A 233 -5.91 13.60 -19.52
CA ALA A 233 -6.69 12.42 -19.80
C ALA A 233 -7.93 12.39 -18.91
N VAL A 234 -8.91 11.62 -19.37
CA VAL A 234 -10.11 11.27 -18.63
C VAL A 234 -10.19 9.76 -18.62
N GLN A 235 -10.20 9.17 -17.42
CA GLN A 235 -10.37 7.74 -17.24
C GLN A 235 -11.70 7.50 -16.53
N GLU A 236 -12.58 6.73 -17.16
CA GLU A 236 -13.83 6.29 -16.54
C GLU A 236 -13.71 4.83 -16.10
N PHE A 237 -14.38 4.50 -15.00
CA PHE A 237 -14.55 3.12 -14.54
C PHE A 237 -15.90 2.94 -13.87
N GLU A 238 -16.39 1.71 -13.89
CA GLU A 238 -17.62 1.35 -13.21
C GLU A 238 -17.33 0.92 -11.77
N VAL A 239 -18.07 1.52 -10.85
CA VAL A 239 -18.00 1.21 -9.42
C VAL A 239 -18.94 0.05 -9.07
N SER A 240 -20.06 -0.02 -9.79
CA SER A 240 -21.06 -1.08 -9.76
C SER A 240 -21.87 -0.99 -11.04
N GLU A 241 -22.71 -1.98 -11.34
CA GLU A 241 -23.62 -1.96 -12.48
C GLU A 241 -24.37 -0.62 -12.59
N GLY A 242 -24.18 0.08 -13.72
CA GLY A 242 -24.84 1.37 -14.01
C GLY A 242 -24.32 2.58 -13.23
N SER A 243 -23.26 2.44 -12.43
CA SER A 243 -22.65 3.52 -11.64
C SER A 243 -21.20 3.75 -12.04
N LYS A 244 -20.92 4.94 -12.62
CA LYS A 244 -19.59 5.31 -13.13
C LYS A 244 -18.92 6.37 -12.28
N SER A 245 -17.59 6.28 -12.20
CA SER A 245 -16.73 7.33 -11.67
C SER A 245 -15.68 7.72 -12.71
N THR A 246 -15.31 8.99 -12.68
CA THR A 246 -14.42 9.61 -13.66
C THR A 246 -13.24 10.25 -12.94
N ILE A 247 -12.03 9.90 -13.38
CA ILE A 247 -10.78 10.51 -12.99
C ILE A 247 -10.38 11.48 -14.09
N HIS A 248 -10.36 12.76 -13.73
CA HIS A 248 -9.84 13.82 -14.59
C HIS A 248 -8.44 14.15 -14.14
N VAL A 249 -7.46 14.04 -15.04
CA VAL A 249 -6.08 14.42 -14.76
C VAL A 249 -5.60 15.46 -15.77
N GLN A 250 -4.95 16.50 -15.24
CA GLN A 250 -4.24 17.52 -15.98
C GLN A 250 -2.83 17.60 -15.41
N ILE A 251 -1.83 17.40 -16.26
CA ILE A 251 -0.42 17.40 -15.88
C ILE A 251 0.24 18.59 -16.57
N SER A 252 0.89 19.43 -15.79
CA SER A 252 1.73 20.50 -16.30
C SER A 252 3.14 20.37 -15.72
N LYS A 253 4.14 20.55 -16.57
CA LYS A 253 5.52 20.71 -16.15
C LYS A 253 5.78 22.20 -16.03
N LYS A 254 6.28 22.63 -14.88
CA LYS A 254 6.69 24.00 -14.64
C LYS A 254 8.09 24.01 -14.04
N ASP A 255 9.04 24.50 -14.82
CA ASP A 255 10.46 24.44 -14.48
C ASP A 255 10.87 22.97 -14.18
N ASP A 256 11.28 22.70 -12.95
CA ASP A 256 11.73 21.39 -12.47
C ASP A 256 10.65 20.63 -11.68
N ALA A 257 9.40 21.12 -11.66
CA ALA A 257 8.29 20.50 -10.95
C ALA A 257 7.19 19.99 -11.90
N VAL A 258 6.49 18.94 -11.46
CA VAL A 258 5.32 18.37 -12.14
C VAL A 258 4.10 18.61 -11.27
N GLU A 259 3.16 19.41 -11.78
CA GLU A 259 1.84 19.60 -11.17
C GLU A 259 0.86 18.59 -11.76
N ILE A 260 0.16 17.86 -10.90
CA ILE A 260 -0.83 16.83 -11.25
C ILE A 260 -2.16 17.28 -10.63
N ASP A 261 -3.01 17.91 -11.43
CA ASP A 261 -4.34 18.36 -11.01
C ASP A 261 -5.39 17.28 -11.27
N LEU A 262 -5.94 16.76 -10.17
CA LEU A 262 -6.98 15.73 -10.11
C LEU A 262 -8.31 16.28 -9.57
N SER A 263 -8.39 17.60 -9.31
CA SER A 263 -9.49 18.25 -8.58
C SER A 263 -10.85 18.24 -9.28
N ARG A 264 -10.85 17.95 -10.59
CA ARG A 264 -12.06 17.85 -11.43
C ARG A 264 -12.69 16.46 -11.44
N SER A 265 -12.10 15.49 -10.73
CA SER A 265 -12.63 14.13 -10.64
C SER A 265 -14.01 14.05 -9.97
N SER A 266 -14.71 12.94 -10.17
CA SER A 266 -16.05 12.70 -9.63
C SER A 266 -16.15 12.95 -8.13
N VAL A 267 -17.35 13.29 -7.66
CA VAL A 267 -17.66 13.28 -6.23
C VAL A 267 -17.43 11.90 -5.62
N GLN A 268 -17.19 11.85 -4.31
CA GLN A 268 -17.01 10.59 -3.59
C GLN A 268 -18.18 9.61 -3.82
N SER A 269 -17.86 8.34 -3.89
CA SER A 269 -18.79 7.22 -4.07
C SER A 269 -19.38 6.76 -2.74
N VAL A 270 -20.57 6.17 -2.81
CA VAL A 270 -21.20 5.44 -1.68
C VAL A 270 -20.61 4.04 -1.47
N LYS A 271 -19.71 3.60 -2.36
CA LYS A 271 -19.00 2.32 -2.30
C LYS A 271 -17.56 2.55 -1.77
N PRO A 272 -16.86 1.50 -1.31
CA PRO A 272 -15.55 1.60 -0.64
C PRO A 272 -14.37 1.89 -1.59
N VAL A 273 -14.61 2.57 -2.71
CA VAL A 273 -13.64 2.89 -3.75
C VAL A 273 -13.06 4.31 -3.59
N ASN A 274 -13.35 4.99 -2.47
CA ASN A 274 -12.86 6.34 -2.25
C ASN A 274 -11.39 6.34 -1.82
N SER A 275 -10.55 7.06 -2.55
CA SER A 275 -9.10 7.13 -2.35
C SER A 275 -8.74 8.31 -1.46
N PRO A 276 -8.21 8.10 -0.24
CA PRO A 276 -7.66 9.18 0.58
C PRO A 276 -6.54 9.95 -0.14
N ALA A 277 -6.33 11.21 0.23
CA ALA A 277 -5.36 12.09 -0.45
C ALA A 277 -3.94 11.49 -0.52
N ALA A 278 -3.46 10.83 0.56
CA ALA A 278 -2.16 10.17 0.59
C ALA A 278 -2.04 9.07 -0.48
N LEU A 279 -3.09 8.25 -0.61
CA LEU A 279 -3.18 7.18 -1.61
C LEU A 279 -3.24 7.76 -3.03
N THR A 280 -4.03 8.81 -3.21
CA THR A 280 -4.16 9.51 -4.50
C THR A 280 -2.82 10.05 -4.97
N LYS A 281 -2.06 10.72 -4.09
CA LYS A 281 -0.70 11.20 -4.38
C LYS A 281 0.23 10.06 -4.78
N ALA A 282 0.20 8.96 -4.03
CA ALA A 282 1.04 7.80 -4.30
C ALA A 282 0.82 7.24 -5.71
N PHE A 283 -0.43 6.95 -6.07
CA PHE A 283 -0.76 6.43 -7.39
C PHE A 283 -0.65 7.46 -8.52
N ALA A 284 -0.77 8.75 -8.21
CA ALA A 284 -0.56 9.81 -9.20
C ALA A 284 0.92 10.00 -9.56
N VAL A 285 1.82 9.82 -8.59
CA VAL A 285 3.27 10.01 -8.76
C VAL A 285 3.97 8.75 -9.28
N TRP A 286 3.47 7.57 -8.92
CA TRP A 286 4.13 6.32 -9.27
C TRP A 286 4.41 6.11 -10.77
N PRO A 287 3.54 6.49 -11.72
CA PRO A 287 3.82 6.37 -13.15
C PRO A 287 5.10 7.10 -13.60
N PHE A 288 5.49 8.18 -12.93
CA PHE A 288 6.74 8.89 -13.19
C PHE A 288 7.95 8.20 -12.55
N LEU A 289 7.75 7.52 -11.42
CA LEU A 289 8.86 6.91 -10.67
C LEU A 289 9.11 5.45 -11.07
N ALA A 290 8.13 4.75 -11.64
CA ALA A 290 8.18 3.32 -11.91
C ALA A 290 9.45 2.86 -12.65
N ARG A 291 9.98 3.69 -13.56
CA ARG A 291 11.20 3.38 -14.32
C ARG A 291 12.48 3.54 -13.51
N ILE A 292 12.54 4.52 -12.62
CA ILE A 292 13.76 4.95 -11.94
C ILE A 292 13.80 4.56 -10.46
N ALA A 293 12.69 4.08 -9.89
CA ALA A 293 12.54 3.79 -8.46
C ALA A 293 13.58 2.80 -7.92
N ASP A 294 14.08 1.87 -8.75
CA ASP A 294 15.15 0.93 -8.37
C ASP A 294 16.57 1.54 -8.48
N GLU A 295 16.71 2.67 -9.19
CA GLU A 295 18.00 3.34 -9.45
C GLU A 295 18.29 4.50 -8.49
N ILE A 296 17.27 5.03 -7.82
CA ILE A 296 17.37 6.16 -6.89
C ILE A 296 16.84 5.77 -5.51
N PRO A 297 17.38 6.34 -4.43
CA PRO A 297 16.75 6.17 -3.14
C PRO A 297 15.39 6.86 -3.09
N ILE A 298 14.43 6.24 -2.40
CA ILE A 298 13.18 6.94 -2.05
C ILE A 298 13.44 7.76 -0.79
N ASN A 299 13.42 9.08 -0.96
CA ASN A 299 13.61 10.06 0.11
C ASN A 299 12.86 11.36 -0.23
N GLU A 300 12.95 12.35 0.65
CA GLU A 300 12.26 13.63 0.46
C GLU A 300 12.55 14.30 -0.89
N GLY A 301 13.80 14.26 -1.36
CA GLY A 301 14.19 14.83 -2.65
C GLY A 301 13.54 14.14 -3.84
N THR A 302 13.24 12.85 -3.74
CA THR A 302 12.50 12.10 -4.77
C THR A 302 11.04 12.53 -4.88
N LEU A 303 10.42 12.91 -3.76
CA LEU A 303 8.99 13.25 -3.71
C LEU A 303 8.73 14.73 -3.98
N GLN A 304 9.64 15.62 -3.59
CA GLN A 304 9.50 17.07 -3.65
C GLN A 304 9.12 17.64 -5.03
N PRO A 305 9.59 17.12 -6.18
CA PRO A 305 9.24 17.65 -7.50
C PRO A 305 7.76 17.49 -7.89
N PHE A 306 7.01 16.63 -7.20
CA PHE A 306 5.62 16.35 -7.54
C PHE A 306 4.65 17.13 -6.68
N GLN A 307 3.75 17.88 -7.32
CA GLN A 307 2.68 18.63 -6.67
C GLN A 307 1.34 18.06 -7.11
N THR A 308 0.66 17.36 -6.22
CA THR A 308 -0.67 16.83 -6.50
C THR A 308 -1.74 17.74 -5.93
N LYS A 309 -2.76 18.03 -6.73
CA LYS A 309 -3.91 18.82 -6.32
C LYS A 309 -5.19 18.00 -6.42
N THR A 310 -5.90 17.91 -5.32
CA THR A 310 -7.22 17.26 -5.21
C THR A 310 -8.27 18.28 -4.78
N ARG A 311 -9.53 17.83 -4.68
CA ARG A 311 -10.62 18.62 -4.10
C ARG A 311 -11.33 17.76 -3.07
N LEU A 312 -11.41 18.24 -1.83
CA LEU A 312 -12.17 17.60 -0.76
C LEU A 312 -13.62 17.30 -1.21
N GLY A 313 -14.11 16.11 -0.89
CA GLY A 313 -15.42 15.59 -1.31
C GLY A 313 -15.42 14.90 -2.67
N THR A 314 -14.26 14.70 -3.28
CA THR A 314 -14.11 13.88 -4.50
C THR A 314 -13.78 12.44 -4.17
N ILE A 315 -13.92 11.54 -5.14
CA ILE A 315 -13.47 10.14 -5.02
C ILE A 315 -11.96 10.03 -4.75
N LEU A 316 -11.19 11.09 -4.97
CA LEU A 316 -9.74 11.14 -4.79
C LEU A 316 -9.28 11.91 -3.55
N ASP A 317 -10.23 12.45 -2.80
CA ASP A 317 -10.03 13.14 -1.52
C ASP A 317 -11.38 13.19 -0.78
N PRO A 318 -11.86 12.03 -0.29
CA PRO A 318 -13.21 11.91 0.25
C PRO A 318 -13.34 12.61 1.59
N GLU A 319 -14.54 13.11 1.87
CA GLU A 319 -14.92 13.52 3.21
C GLU A 319 -15.24 12.30 4.07
N PHE A 320 -14.87 12.39 5.34
CA PHE A 320 -15.33 11.47 6.37
C PHE A 320 -16.88 11.48 6.43
N PRO A 321 -17.56 10.31 6.52
CA PRO A 321 -17.05 9.00 6.89
C PRO A 321 -16.95 7.96 5.75
N ALA A 322 -16.74 8.39 4.50
CA ALA A 322 -16.73 7.47 3.36
C ALA A 322 -15.83 6.22 3.52
N ALA A 323 -16.28 5.11 2.97
CA ALA A 323 -15.52 3.86 2.93
C ALA A 323 -14.37 3.93 1.90
N THR A 324 -13.23 3.30 2.20
CA THR A 324 -11.94 3.44 1.48
C THR A 324 -11.21 2.13 1.17
N ALA A 325 -11.70 0.98 1.64
CA ALA A 325 -10.95 -0.27 1.69
C ALA A 325 -10.51 -0.81 0.33
N LEU A 326 -11.31 -0.59 -0.72
CA LEU A 326 -11.01 -1.07 -2.07
C LEU A 326 -10.19 -0.07 -2.89
N ALA A 327 -10.01 1.15 -2.39
CA ALA A 327 -9.35 2.21 -3.14
C ALA A 327 -7.92 1.85 -3.58
N PRO A 328 -7.05 1.21 -2.76
CA PRO A 328 -5.71 0.84 -3.22
C PRO A 328 -5.73 -0.14 -4.40
N SER A 329 -6.66 -1.09 -4.39
CA SER A 329 -6.73 -2.14 -5.42
C SER A 329 -7.55 -1.76 -6.64
N ILE A 330 -8.48 -0.80 -6.54
CA ILE A 330 -9.34 -0.38 -7.66
C ILE A 330 -8.97 1.04 -8.10
N THR A 331 -9.39 2.05 -7.34
CA THR A 331 -9.27 3.47 -7.73
C THR A 331 -7.82 3.89 -7.93
N GLY A 332 -6.89 3.43 -7.09
CA GLY A 332 -5.46 3.69 -7.24
C GLY A 332 -4.93 3.27 -8.61
N HIS A 333 -5.36 2.10 -9.10
CA HIS A 333 -4.94 1.62 -10.41
C HIS A 333 -5.48 2.51 -11.53
N PHE A 334 -6.74 2.95 -11.44
CA PHE A 334 -7.33 3.90 -12.39
C PHE A 334 -6.70 5.30 -12.33
N ILE A 335 -6.23 5.76 -11.17
CA ILE A 335 -5.46 7.02 -11.05
C ILE A 335 -4.18 6.91 -11.86
N ALA A 336 -3.42 5.84 -11.64
CA ALA A 336 -2.15 5.61 -12.31
C ALA A 336 -2.32 5.39 -13.83
N GLU A 337 -3.38 4.69 -14.24
CA GLU A 337 -3.77 4.54 -15.64
C GLU A 337 -4.13 5.88 -16.28
N ALA A 338 -4.91 6.74 -15.60
CA ALA A 338 -5.26 8.07 -16.09
C ALA A 338 -4.01 8.94 -16.29
N VAL A 339 -3.09 8.94 -15.31
CA VAL A 339 -1.82 9.68 -15.39
C VAL A 339 -0.97 9.16 -16.56
N TYR A 340 -0.84 7.85 -16.70
CA TYR A 340 -0.13 7.24 -17.82
C TYR A 340 -0.73 7.65 -19.18
N LYS A 341 -2.06 7.57 -19.32
CA LYS A 341 -2.79 8.02 -20.53
C LYS A 341 -2.54 9.51 -20.82
N ALA A 342 -2.47 10.37 -19.81
CA ALA A 342 -2.14 11.78 -20.00
C ALA A 342 -0.71 11.99 -20.51
N ILE A 343 0.27 11.28 -19.94
CA ILE A 343 1.68 11.30 -20.39
C ILE A 343 1.79 10.86 -21.86
N GLN A 344 1.05 9.80 -22.23
CA GLN A 344 0.96 9.28 -23.61
C GLN A 344 0.35 10.31 -24.57
N ASN A 345 -0.75 10.97 -24.19
CA ASN A 345 -1.38 12.02 -24.99
C ASN A 345 -0.44 13.22 -25.23
N GLY A 346 0.52 13.44 -24.33
CA GLY A 346 1.62 14.41 -24.50
C GLY A 346 2.68 14.02 -25.54
N GLN A 347 2.57 12.84 -26.16
CA GLN A 347 3.56 12.27 -27.09
C GLN A 347 4.95 12.03 -26.46
N SER A 348 4.97 11.72 -25.15
CA SER A 348 6.20 11.26 -24.49
C SER A 348 6.58 9.85 -24.97
N THR A 349 7.87 9.50 -24.96
CA THR A 349 8.32 8.18 -25.43
C THR A 349 7.94 7.06 -24.44
N ASN A 350 7.37 5.97 -24.96
CA ASN A 350 6.91 4.81 -24.16
C ASN A 350 8.03 4.12 -23.35
N GLU A 351 9.30 4.34 -23.72
CA GLU A 351 10.44 3.74 -23.02
C GLU A 351 10.78 4.43 -21.69
N GLU A 352 10.49 5.72 -21.54
CA GLU A 352 10.81 6.48 -20.32
C GLU A 352 9.74 6.28 -19.25
N PHE A 353 8.47 6.29 -19.64
CA PHE A 353 7.33 6.13 -18.75
C PHE A 353 6.62 4.82 -19.09
N PRO A 354 6.89 3.72 -18.35
CA PRO A 354 6.40 2.40 -18.70
C PRO A 354 4.87 2.33 -18.57
N PRO A 355 4.20 1.48 -19.38
CA PRO A 355 2.77 1.26 -19.28
C PRO A 355 2.34 0.84 -17.88
N ILE A 356 1.22 1.42 -17.44
CA ILE A 356 0.52 1.04 -16.23
C ILE A 356 -0.64 0.13 -16.60
N TYR A 357 -0.65 -1.06 -15.99
CA TYR A 357 -1.69 -2.05 -16.19
C TYR A 357 -2.67 -2.03 -15.01
N GLY A 358 -3.92 -2.39 -15.32
CA GLY A 358 -5.00 -2.45 -14.35
C GLY A 358 -4.82 -3.55 -13.30
N THR A 359 -5.71 -3.53 -12.31
CA THR A 359 -5.74 -4.53 -11.24
C THR A 359 -6.29 -5.87 -11.73
N GLY A 360 -6.21 -6.91 -10.89
CA GLY A 360 -6.77 -8.24 -11.14
C GLY A 360 -7.50 -8.79 -9.92
N PRO A 361 -8.11 -9.99 -10.03
CA PRO A 361 -8.89 -10.58 -8.94
C PRO A 361 -8.03 -10.86 -7.71
N GLN A 362 -8.54 -10.47 -6.55
CA GLN A 362 -8.00 -10.77 -5.23
C GLN A 362 -9.15 -11.26 -4.35
N ALA A 363 -8.90 -12.19 -3.43
CA ALA A 363 -9.94 -12.68 -2.53
C ALA A 363 -9.45 -12.74 -1.09
N VAL A 364 -10.36 -12.55 -0.16
CA VAL A 364 -10.11 -12.66 1.27
C VAL A 364 -10.95 -13.79 1.80
N PHE A 365 -10.29 -14.90 2.14
CA PHE A 365 -10.95 -16.09 2.66
C PHE A 365 -11.00 -16.07 4.18
N TYR A 366 -12.06 -16.62 4.76
CA TYR A 366 -12.26 -16.72 6.19
C TYR A 366 -13.26 -17.85 6.53
N PRO A 367 -13.15 -18.48 7.71
CA PRO A 367 -14.15 -19.46 8.15
C PRO A 367 -15.50 -18.80 8.41
N GLU A 368 -16.56 -19.59 8.59
CA GLU A 368 -17.90 -19.07 8.90
C GLU A 368 -17.87 -18.09 10.07
N LEU A 369 -18.52 -16.94 9.89
CA LEU A 369 -18.52 -15.88 10.90
C LEU A 369 -19.19 -16.36 12.19
N GLY A 370 -18.45 -16.28 13.30
CA GLY A 370 -18.91 -16.70 14.62
C GLY A 370 -18.78 -18.19 14.92
N ALA A 371 -18.25 -19.00 13.99
CA ALA A 371 -18.00 -20.42 14.22
C ALA A 371 -16.76 -20.68 15.10
N GLU A 372 -15.78 -19.77 15.07
CA GLU A 372 -14.49 -19.92 15.76
C GLU A 372 -14.23 -18.79 16.76
N ALA A 373 -13.40 -19.06 17.76
CA ALA A 373 -12.99 -18.05 18.75
C ALA A 373 -11.98 -17.03 18.19
N GLU A 374 -11.15 -17.45 17.25
CA GLU A 374 -10.27 -16.58 16.46
C GLU A 374 -10.57 -16.82 14.98
N THR A 375 -10.76 -15.76 14.19
CA THR A 375 -11.09 -15.86 12.76
C THR A 375 -9.91 -15.33 11.96
N LYS A 376 -9.05 -16.23 11.49
CA LYS A 376 -7.89 -15.86 10.68
C LYS A 376 -8.30 -15.77 9.21
N SER A 377 -8.23 -14.57 8.65
CA SER A 377 -8.43 -14.37 7.22
C SER A 377 -7.16 -14.65 6.41
N ILE A 378 -7.34 -15.04 5.15
CA ILE A 378 -6.27 -15.24 4.16
C ILE A 378 -6.52 -14.25 3.03
N VAL A 379 -5.63 -13.27 2.88
CA VAL A 379 -5.66 -12.37 1.72
C VAL A 379 -4.88 -13.05 0.60
N LEU A 380 -5.52 -13.20 -0.55
CA LEU A 380 -4.99 -14.00 -1.64
C LEU A 380 -5.05 -13.23 -2.96
N ALA A 381 -3.87 -12.94 -3.52
CA ALA A 381 -3.67 -12.50 -4.89
C ALA A 381 -2.81 -13.56 -5.59
N PRO A 382 -3.42 -14.66 -6.08
CA PRO A 382 -2.68 -15.87 -6.41
C PRO A 382 -1.90 -15.80 -7.72
N GLY A 383 -1.98 -14.69 -8.46
CA GLY A 383 -1.17 -14.44 -9.64
C GLY A 383 -0.95 -12.96 -9.93
N TYR A 384 -0.19 -12.68 -10.99
CA TYR A 384 0.07 -11.33 -11.47
C TYR A 384 -0.94 -10.89 -12.55
N PRO A 385 -1.38 -9.61 -12.53
CA PRO A 385 -2.00 -9.01 -13.70
C PRO A 385 -0.97 -8.82 -14.82
N SER A 386 -1.40 -8.28 -15.96
CA SER A 386 -0.53 -8.04 -17.11
C SER A 386 0.59 -7.05 -16.84
N ALA A 387 1.68 -7.19 -17.59
CA ALA A 387 2.89 -6.36 -17.54
C ALA A 387 3.45 -6.13 -18.95
N SER A 388 4.43 -5.22 -19.08
CA SER A 388 4.98 -4.81 -20.38
C SER A 388 5.70 -5.90 -21.17
N LYS A 389 6.04 -7.03 -20.54
CA LYS A 389 6.69 -8.19 -21.16
C LYS A 389 5.89 -9.49 -20.96
N GLY A 390 4.55 -9.40 -20.89
CA GLY A 390 3.66 -10.55 -20.64
C GLY A 390 3.10 -10.49 -19.22
N PHE A 391 3.23 -11.56 -18.44
CA PHE A 391 2.79 -11.60 -17.04
C PHE A 391 3.98 -11.50 -16.07
N GLY A 392 3.86 -10.63 -15.08
CA GLY A 392 4.85 -10.36 -14.04
C GLY A 392 4.32 -9.26 -13.12
N PRO A 393 4.99 -8.94 -12.00
CA PRO A 393 4.52 -7.85 -11.15
C PRO A 393 4.45 -6.57 -12.00
N PRO A 394 3.26 -5.99 -12.28
CA PRO A 394 3.21 -4.69 -12.93
C PRO A 394 3.89 -3.67 -12.02
N ALA A 395 4.20 -2.51 -12.57
CA ALA A 395 4.73 -1.40 -11.79
C ALA A 395 3.92 -1.16 -10.51
N LEU A 396 2.60 -1.34 -10.56
CA LEU A 396 1.70 -1.14 -9.42
C LEU A 396 1.66 -2.25 -8.37
N PHE A 397 2.06 -3.47 -8.72
CA PHE A 397 2.17 -4.59 -7.77
C PHE A 397 3.52 -4.57 -7.04
N GLY A 398 4.43 -3.70 -7.49
CA GLY A 398 5.72 -3.44 -6.87
C GLY A 398 6.56 -4.71 -6.74
N GLN A 399 7.06 -4.95 -5.54
CA GLN A 399 7.88 -6.11 -5.21
C GLN A 399 7.14 -7.12 -4.33
N ARG A 400 5.80 -7.15 -4.34
CA ARG A 400 5.04 -8.22 -3.67
C ARG A 400 5.40 -9.59 -4.23
N MET A 401 5.29 -10.61 -3.38
CA MET A 401 5.51 -12.01 -3.77
C MET A 401 4.17 -12.70 -3.98
N LEU A 402 4.10 -13.63 -4.93
CA LEU A 402 2.97 -14.56 -4.98
C LEU A 402 3.08 -15.56 -3.85
N VAL A 403 1.93 -15.98 -3.34
CA VAL A 403 1.85 -17.10 -2.41
C VAL A 403 2.43 -18.37 -3.04
N SER A 404 3.15 -19.15 -2.22
CA SER A 404 3.65 -20.47 -2.58
C SER A 404 2.52 -21.51 -2.61
N ALA A 405 2.65 -22.52 -3.47
CA ALA A 405 1.72 -23.66 -3.49
C ALA A 405 1.79 -24.45 -2.18
N GLU A 406 3.00 -24.69 -1.68
CA GLU A 406 3.24 -25.41 -0.43
C GLU A 406 2.64 -24.69 0.78
N GLU A 407 2.68 -23.35 0.79
CA GLU A 407 2.07 -22.55 1.85
C GLU A 407 0.54 -22.68 1.85
N LEU A 408 -0.08 -22.56 0.66
CA LEU A 408 -1.52 -22.75 0.51
C LEU A 408 -1.95 -24.14 0.98
N GLU A 409 -1.20 -25.17 0.60
CA GLU A 409 -1.50 -26.56 0.94
C GLU A 409 -1.28 -26.88 2.42
N LEU A 410 -0.23 -26.32 3.03
CA LEU A 410 0.14 -26.64 4.42
C LEU A 410 -0.63 -25.83 5.46
N TYR A 411 -0.95 -24.57 5.18
CA TYR A 411 -1.49 -23.63 6.17
C TYR A 411 -2.89 -23.11 5.87
N HIS A 412 -3.41 -23.32 4.66
CA HIS A 412 -4.63 -22.65 4.19
C HIS A 412 -5.66 -23.61 3.58
N GLY A 413 -5.41 -24.92 3.57
CA GLY A 413 -6.38 -25.91 3.10
C GLY A 413 -6.67 -25.86 1.59
N PHE A 414 -5.87 -25.13 0.81
CA PHE A 414 -6.03 -25.01 -0.64
C PHE A 414 -4.93 -25.76 -1.37
N LYS A 415 -5.31 -26.63 -2.31
CA LYS A 415 -4.37 -27.23 -3.25
C LYS A 415 -4.25 -26.41 -4.52
N MET A 416 -3.03 -26.00 -4.87
CA MET A 416 -2.79 -25.35 -6.16
C MET A 416 -2.75 -26.41 -7.26
N VAL A 417 -3.83 -26.48 -8.04
CA VAL A 417 -3.97 -27.45 -9.14
C VAL A 417 -3.14 -27.01 -10.35
N SER A 418 -3.23 -25.74 -10.71
CA SER A 418 -2.42 -25.15 -11.77
C SER A 418 -2.21 -23.65 -11.53
N ARG A 419 -1.09 -23.14 -12.04
CA ARG A 419 -0.79 -21.72 -12.21
C ARG A 419 -0.12 -21.61 -13.58
N GLU A 420 -0.89 -21.31 -14.60
CA GLU A 420 -0.46 -21.47 -15.98
C GLU A 420 -0.89 -20.30 -16.86
N TRP A 421 -0.13 -20.11 -17.94
CA TRP A 421 -0.46 -19.15 -18.97
C TRP A 421 -1.35 -19.85 -20.00
N THR A 422 -2.50 -19.25 -20.29
CA THR A 422 -3.47 -19.77 -21.25
C THR A 422 -3.69 -18.77 -22.38
N ASP A 423 -4.49 -19.17 -23.37
CA ASP A 423 -4.87 -18.35 -24.53
C ASP A 423 -3.67 -17.68 -25.24
N ASN A 424 -2.72 -18.49 -25.70
CA ASN A 424 -1.47 -18.04 -26.33
C ASN A 424 -0.61 -17.06 -25.49
N GLY A 425 -0.84 -17.00 -24.17
CA GLY A 425 -0.13 -16.10 -23.26
C GLY A 425 -0.84 -14.76 -23.01
N GLU A 426 -2.13 -14.65 -23.33
CA GLU A 426 -2.98 -13.48 -23.04
C GLU A 426 -3.76 -13.61 -21.73
N GLU A 427 -3.82 -14.81 -21.15
CA GLU A 427 -4.44 -15.04 -19.86
C GLU A 427 -3.49 -15.79 -18.92
N MET A 428 -3.60 -15.51 -17.63
CA MET A 428 -3.02 -16.35 -16.59
C MET A 428 -4.13 -16.87 -15.70
N LYS A 429 -4.19 -18.20 -15.57
CA LYS A 429 -5.19 -18.90 -14.76
C LYS A 429 -4.53 -19.56 -13.56
N VAL A 430 -5.12 -19.35 -12.38
CA VAL A 430 -4.69 -19.97 -11.14
C VAL A 430 -5.84 -20.76 -10.55
N SER A 431 -5.69 -22.09 -10.53
CA SER A 431 -6.72 -23.03 -10.12
C SER A 431 -6.42 -23.55 -8.72
N LEU A 432 -7.33 -23.33 -7.77
CA LEU A 432 -7.21 -23.73 -6.37
C LEU A 432 -8.36 -24.65 -5.99
N LEU A 433 -8.05 -25.84 -5.45
CA LEU A 433 -9.03 -26.78 -4.95
C LEU A 433 -9.16 -26.63 -3.43
N ASN A 434 -10.36 -26.39 -2.91
CA ASN A 434 -10.59 -26.43 -1.47
C ASN A 434 -10.51 -27.88 -0.96
N GLN A 435 -9.58 -28.18 -0.05
CA GLN A 435 -9.38 -29.51 0.53
C GLN A 435 -9.98 -29.67 1.94
N GLU A 436 -10.29 -28.55 2.58
CA GLU A 436 -10.77 -28.49 3.95
C GLU A 436 -12.29 -28.29 4.00
N ASP A 437 -12.81 -27.74 5.08
CA ASP A 437 -14.23 -27.50 5.27
C ASP A 437 -14.71 -26.30 4.44
N ASP A 438 -16.00 -26.02 4.49
CA ASP A 438 -16.59 -24.89 3.77
C ASP A 438 -15.97 -23.57 4.26
N ILE A 439 -15.48 -22.76 3.31
CA ILE A 439 -14.80 -21.49 3.60
C ILE A 439 -15.51 -20.35 2.88
N TYR A 440 -15.59 -19.20 3.54
CA TYR A 440 -16.21 -17.99 3.00
C TYR A 440 -15.15 -17.08 2.36
N PHE A 441 -15.58 -16.23 1.43
CA PHE A 441 -14.70 -15.22 0.85
C PHE A 441 -15.42 -13.93 0.45
N ASN A 442 -14.64 -12.86 0.48
CA ASN A 442 -14.95 -11.60 -0.20
C ASN A 442 -14.04 -11.48 -1.42
N LEU A 443 -14.62 -11.19 -2.58
CA LEU A 443 -13.90 -10.95 -3.83
C LEU A 443 -13.69 -9.45 -4.03
N LEU A 444 -12.49 -9.11 -4.47
CA LEU A 444 -12.07 -7.79 -4.88
C LEU A 444 -11.66 -7.84 -6.35
N LEU A 445 -12.50 -7.24 -7.19
CA LEU A 445 -12.37 -7.18 -8.63
C LEU A 445 -13.13 -5.94 -9.11
N PRO A 446 -12.53 -5.05 -9.94
CA PRO A 446 -13.31 -3.97 -10.54
C PRO A 446 -14.45 -4.53 -11.36
N PHE A 447 -15.56 -3.82 -11.39
CA PHE A 447 -16.68 -4.20 -12.23
C PHE A 447 -16.26 -4.29 -13.69
N SER A 448 -16.67 -5.35 -14.36
CA SER A 448 -16.47 -5.54 -15.80
C SER A 448 -17.65 -6.30 -16.40
N GLU A 449 -18.21 -5.80 -17.51
CA GLU A 449 -19.27 -6.54 -18.22
C GLU A 449 -18.70 -7.73 -19.01
N ARG A 450 -17.43 -7.65 -19.43
CA ARG A 450 -16.80 -8.63 -20.32
C ARG A 450 -15.55 -9.28 -19.74
N GLY A 451 -15.32 -9.14 -18.43
CA GLY A 451 -14.15 -9.70 -17.75
C GLY A 451 -12.84 -8.99 -18.11
N GLU A 452 -12.88 -7.70 -18.46
CA GLU A 452 -11.69 -6.92 -18.82
C GLU A 452 -10.59 -6.95 -17.76
N TYR A 453 -10.95 -7.06 -16.48
CA TYR A 453 -10.02 -7.13 -15.34
C TYR A 453 -9.81 -8.56 -14.83
N GLY A 454 -10.27 -9.55 -15.61
CA GLY A 454 -10.30 -10.94 -15.21
C GLY A 454 -11.62 -11.35 -14.56
N SER A 455 -11.59 -12.51 -13.90
CA SER A 455 -12.74 -13.09 -13.20
C SER A 455 -12.30 -14.08 -12.14
N LEU A 456 -13.22 -14.43 -11.25
CA LEU A 456 -13.12 -15.62 -10.41
C LEU A 456 -14.25 -16.57 -10.82
N SER A 457 -13.95 -17.82 -11.16
CA SER A 457 -14.97 -18.84 -11.30
C SER A 457 -14.90 -19.85 -10.15
N ARG A 458 -16.07 -20.38 -9.78
CA ARG A 458 -16.24 -21.45 -8.81
C ARG A 458 -16.97 -22.60 -9.49
N THR A 459 -16.38 -23.79 -9.44
CA THR A 459 -16.91 -24.99 -10.07
C THR A 459 -17.22 -26.05 -9.02
N GLY A 460 -18.52 -26.27 -8.80
CA GLY A 460 -19.10 -27.37 -8.03
C GLY A 460 -20.08 -28.16 -8.90
N ASP A 461 -21.34 -28.24 -8.49
CA ASP A 461 -22.43 -28.84 -9.30
C ASP A 461 -22.76 -28.01 -10.56
N ARG A 462 -22.49 -26.70 -10.51
CA ARG A 462 -22.59 -25.73 -11.62
C ARG A 462 -21.41 -24.78 -11.56
N GLU A 463 -21.04 -24.24 -12.71
CA GLU A 463 -20.05 -23.16 -12.79
C GLU A 463 -20.73 -21.81 -12.52
N GLU A 464 -20.17 -21.04 -11.60
CA GLU A 464 -20.53 -19.67 -11.32
C GLU A 464 -19.32 -18.78 -11.56
N ILE A 465 -19.51 -17.64 -12.23
CA ILE A 465 -18.42 -16.72 -12.60
C ILE A 465 -18.74 -15.34 -12.05
N PHE A 466 -17.75 -14.75 -11.36
CA PHE A 466 -17.82 -13.42 -10.77
C PHE A 466 -16.95 -12.45 -11.58
N TYR A 467 -17.54 -11.31 -11.96
CA TYR A 467 -16.90 -10.24 -12.73
C TYR A 467 -16.82 -8.91 -11.98
N GLU A 468 -17.20 -8.91 -10.70
CA GLU A 468 -17.19 -7.75 -9.83
C GLU A 468 -16.91 -8.14 -8.38
N SER A 469 -16.63 -7.14 -7.56
CA SER A 469 -16.41 -7.33 -6.13
C SER A 469 -17.69 -7.82 -5.45
N THR A 470 -17.59 -8.83 -4.59
CA THR A 470 -18.73 -9.42 -3.88
C THR A 470 -18.34 -9.85 -2.47
N VAL A 471 -19.33 -9.99 -1.58
CA VAL A 471 -19.14 -10.39 -0.19
C VAL A 471 -19.83 -11.70 0.12
N ASN A 472 -19.37 -12.35 1.19
CA ASN A 472 -20.02 -13.48 1.83
C ASN A 472 -20.34 -14.64 0.86
N GLN A 473 -19.47 -14.82 -0.13
CA GLN A 473 -19.51 -16.00 -0.97
C GLN A 473 -18.90 -17.17 -0.21
N HIS A 474 -19.18 -18.40 -0.61
CA HIS A 474 -18.62 -19.59 0.02
C HIS A 474 -18.00 -20.52 -1.01
N VAL A 475 -17.13 -21.42 -0.56
CA VAL A 475 -16.53 -22.47 -1.39
C VAL A 475 -16.59 -23.73 -0.58
N LYS A 476 -17.32 -24.71 -1.09
CA LYS A 476 -17.48 -26.00 -0.41
C LYS A 476 -16.22 -26.83 -0.54
N LYS A 477 -16.07 -27.77 0.37
CA LYS A 477 -15.06 -28.82 0.24
C LYS A 477 -15.11 -29.49 -1.13
N GLY A 478 -13.97 -29.52 -1.82
CA GLY A 478 -13.82 -30.16 -3.12
C GLY A 478 -14.24 -29.29 -4.31
N GLU A 479 -14.74 -28.07 -4.10
CA GLU A 479 -14.98 -27.12 -5.19
C GLU A 479 -13.66 -26.51 -5.68
N LEU A 480 -13.62 -26.23 -6.98
CA LEU A 480 -12.49 -25.60 -7.64
C LEU A 480 -12.75 -24.11 -7.80
N LEU A 481 -11.79 -23.28 -7.42
CA LEU A 481 -11.72 -21.86 -7.75
C LEU A 481 -10.74 -21.64 -8.89
N VAL A 482 -11.09 -20.81 -9.86
CA VAL A 482 -10.18 -20.40 -10.95
C VAL A 482 -10.12 -18.88 -11.00
N PHE A 483 -8.98 -18.32 -10.61
CA PHE A 483 -8.66 -16.92 -10.78
C PHE A 483 -8.13 -16.72 -12.20
N THR A 484 -8.85 -15.95 -13.01
CA THR A 484 -8.45 -15.59 -14.37
C THR A 484 -7.98 -14.14 -14.37
N TYR A 485 -6.74 -13.92 -14.79
CA TYR A 485 -6.16 -12.60 -15.01
C TYR A 485 -6.02 -12.39 -16.51
N SER A 486 -6.65 -11.35 -17.03
CA SER A 486 -6.66 -11.07 -18.46
C SER A 486 -5.67 -9.97 -18.80
N GLN A 487 -4.88 -10.18 -19.84
CA GLN A 487 -4.06 -9.14 -20.45
C GLN A 487 -4.89 -8.44 -21.51
N LYS A 488 -5.26 -7.18 -21.28
CA LYS A 488 -5.75 -6.35 -22.38
C LYS A 488 -4.56 -5.82 -23.17
N GLU A 489 -4.46 -6.20 -24.44
CA GLU A 489 -4.09 -5.23 -25.47
C GLU A 489 -5.28 -4.27 -25.59
N GLU A 490 -5.20 -3.08 -25.01
CA GLU A 490 -5.95 -1.98 -25.62
C GLU A 490 -5.35 -1.84 -27.03
N GLN A 491 -6.11 -2.25 -28.05
CA GLN A 491 -5.89 -1.79 -29.41
C GLN A 491 -5.91 -0.25 -29.36
N LEU A 492 -4.70 0.33 -29.31
CA LEU A 492 -4.43 1.75 -29.49
C LEU A 492 -4.81 2.18 -30.91
#